data_AF-A0A820ITA4-F1
#
_entry.id   AF-A0A820ITA4-F1
#
_cell.length_a   1.000
_cell.length_b   1.000
_cell.length_c   1.000
_cell.angle_alpha   90.00
_cell.angle_beta   90.00
_cell.angle_gamma   90.00
#
_symmetry.space_group_name_H-M   'P 1'
#
loop_
_entity.id
_entity.type
_entity.pdbx_description
1 polymer ?
#
loop_
_entity_poly.entity_id
_entity_poly.type
_entity_poly.pdbx_seq_one_letter_code
_entity_poly.pdbx_strand_id
1 'polypeptide(L)'
;RAVFIQLTLYNPSVQLLTAVTLLAEFLPTGGVYTTAHFEPINFYTFTSILQLVCTIIYIFFIIYFMIIEIRLLFELRLKYFHQFWSLIQLGIIGCSLGSIGVYFWRFQETNRISQLFEQTNGYIYINLQLAVYVNDILTFLLGYCCFFSMIKFVQFFRFNQRVSLFAETLKYCAKELISFSLMFAIVFMAYLSLFYLLFVSKLSSCSSLLNTAQMLFEMTLMKFDASQIMGADAFLGPFCFTLFIFLVVFVCL
;
A
#
# COMPACT_ATOMS: atom_id res chain seq x y z
N ARG A 1 27.02 -5.71 -5.36
CA ARG A 1 27.53 -5.65 -3.96
C ARG A 1 26.73 -4.58 -3.25
N ALA A 2 26.41 -4.70 -1.97
CA ALA A 2 25.65 -3.66 -1.26
C ALA A 2 26.35 -3.28 0.05
N VAL A 3 26.35 -1.99 0.38
CA VAL A 3 26.85 -1.46 1.64
C VAL A 3 25.67 -0.87 2.40
N PHE A 4 25.50 -1.33 3.63
CA PHE A 4 24.46 -0.85 4.54
C PHE A 4 25.10 0.01 5.62
N ILE A 5 24.58 1.20 5.84
CA ILE A 5 24.90 2.06 6.97
C ILE A 5 23.62 2.21 7.78
N GLN A 6 23.62 1.64 8.98
CA GLN A 6 22.48 1.68 9.88
C GLN A 6 22.82 2.55 11.09
N LEU A 7 21.94 3.49 11.38
CA LEU A 7 22.10 4.42 12.49
C LEU A 7 20.75 4.70 13.16
N THR A 8 20.82 4.96 14.45
CA THR A 8 19.65 5.17 15.30
C THR A 8 19.73 6.56 15.90
N LEU A 9 18.70 7.37 15.67
CA LEU A 9 18.59 8.73 16.18
C LEU A 9 17.48 8.80 17.23
N TYR A 10 17.74 9.38 18.38
CA TYR A 10 16.72 9.61 19.40
C TYR A 10 16.42 11.11 19.53
N ASN A 11 15.16 11.48 19.40
CA ASN A 11 14.69 12.84 19.65
C ASN A 11 13.99 12.91 21.01
N PRO A 12 14.60 13.50 22.04
CA PRO A 12 14.05 13.54 23.40
C PRO A 12 12.81 14.44 23.52
N SER A 13 12.66 15.47 22.67
CA SER A 13 11.54 16.42 22.76
C SER A 13 10.21 15.78 22.38
N VAL A 14 10.22 14.87 21.40
CA VAL A 14 9.04 14.12 20.95
C VAL A 14 9.04 12.67 21.43
N GLN A 15 10.06 12.27 22.20
CA GLN A 15 10.25 10.91 22.71
C GLN A 15 10.17 9.85 21.60
N LEU A 16 10.73 10.18 20.43
CA LEU A 16 10.63 9.38 19.23
C LEU A 16 12.01 8.93 18.81
N LEU A 17 12.12 7.65 18.46
CA LEU A 17 13.36 7.06 18.02
C LEU A 17 13.24 6.75 16.52
N THR A 18 14.21 7.18 15.73
CA THR A 18 14.21 7.03 14.27
C THR A 18 15.32 6.07 13.87
N ALA A 19 14.95 4.97 13.24
CA ALA A 19 15.90 4.09 12.59
C ALA A 19 16.18 4.62 11.18
N VAL A 20 17.46 4.75 10.84
CA VAL A 20 17.90 5.23 9.53
C VAL A 20 18.75 4.14 8.90
N THR A 21 18.31 3.69 7.72
CA THR A 21 19.06 2.72 6.91
C THR A 21 19.41 3.39 5.59
N LEU A 22 20.71 3.58 5.38
CA LEU A 22 21.26 4.02 4.10
C LEU A 22 21.83 2.79 3.39
N LEU A 23 21.36 2.55 2.18
CA LEU A 23 21.77 1.43 1.33
C LEU A 23 22.43 1.99 0.08
N ALA A 24 23.64 1.52 -0.20
CA ALA A 24 24.38 1.79 -1.43
C ALA A 24 24.60 0.48 -2.19
N GLU A 25 23.88 0.31 -3.29
CA GLU A 25 23.96 -0.83 -4.20
C GLU A 25 24.94 -0.53 -5.34
N PHE A 26 25.97 -1.35 -5.43
CA PHE A 26 26.95 -1.35 -6.52
C PHE A 26 26.51 -2.35 -7.57
N LEU A 27 26.11 -1.83 -8.73
CA LEU A 27 25.69 -2.63 -9.88
C LEU A 27 26.92 -3.26 -10.56
N PRO A 28 26.76 -4.46 -11.15
CA PRO A 28 27.83 -5.09 -11.94
C PRO A 28 28.30 -4.24 -13.14
N THR A 29 27.47 -3.32 -13.63
CA THR A 29 27.77 -2.37 -14.70
C THR A 29 28.63 -1.19 -14.25
N GLY A 30 28.98 -1.09 -12.97
CA GLY A 30 29.82 -0.03 -12.40
C GLY A 30 29.05 1.16 -11.84
N GLY A 31 27.71 1.19 -11.95
CA GLY A 31 26.87 2.21 -11.34
C GLY A 31 26.66 2.01 -9.82
N VAL A 32 26.30 3.09 -9.12
CA VAL A 32 25.92 3.07 -7.70
C VAL A 32 24.51 3.62 -7.55
N TYR A 33 23.62 2.84 -6.93
CA TYR A 33 22.26 3.25 -6.59
C TYR A 33 22.15 3.40 -5.07
N THR A 34 21.70 4.56 -4.61
CA THR A 34 21.60 4.86 -3.18
C THR A 34 20.14 5.02 -2.77
N THR A 35 19.71 4.28 -1.76
CA THR A 35 18.39 4.44 -1.14
C THR A 35 18.55 4.78 0.34
N ALA A 36 17.65 5.64 0.84
CA ALA A 36 17.62 6.06 2.22
C ALA A 36 16.23 5.80 2.79
N HIS A 37 16.17 5.04 3.88
CA HIS A 37 14.94 4.72 4.59
C HIS A 37 15.00 5.33 6.00
N PHE A 38 14.01 6.16 6.31
CA PHE A 38 13.87 6.84 7.60
C PHE A 38 12.58 6.38 8.25
N GLU A 39 12.67 5.65 9.35
CA GLU A 39 11.51 5.06 10.00
C GLU A 39 11.39 5.49 11.46
N PRO A 40 10.41 6.35 11.77
CA PRO A 40 10.14 6.78 13.13
C PRO A 40 9.37 5.71 13.90
N ILE A 41 9.93 5.28 15.02
CA ILE A 41 9.33 4.34 15.97
C ILE A 41 9.05 5.06 17.28
N ASN A 42 7.78 4.99 17.71
CA ASN A 42 7.40 5.39 19.05
C ASN A 42 7.43 4.18 19.99
N PHE A 43 8.32 4.16 20.97
CA PHE A 43 8.38 3.11 21.99
C PHE A 43 7.35 3.32 23.11
N TYR A 44 6.96 4.56 23.37
CA TYR A 44 6.02 4.90 24.43
C TYR A 44 4.60 4.58 23.98
N THR A 45 4.17 3.39 24.36
CA THR A 45 2.95 2.75 23.87
C THR A 45 1.67 3.44 24.38
N PHE A 46 1.75 4.13 25.53
CA PHE A 46 0.64 4.88 26.12
C PHE A 46 1.15 6.23 26.67
N THR A 47 1.32 7.21 25.80
CA THR A 47 1.72 8.56 26.23
C THR A 47 0.57 9.32 26.89
N SER A 48 -0.67 8.94 26.59
CA SER A 48 -1.88 9.60 27.12
C SER A 48 -2.96 8.60 27.54
N ILE A 49 -3.70 8.95 28.59
CA ILE A 49 -4.87 8.20 29.07
C ILE A 49 -5.92 8.08 27.96
N LEU A 50 -6.07 9.11 27.11
CA LEU A 50 -6.99 9.11 25.98
C LEU A 50 -6.70 7.98 24.98
N GLN A 51 -5.43 7.75 24.63
CA GLN A 51 -5.04 6.68 23.72
C GLN A 51 -5.40 5.29 24.29
N LEU A 52 -5.20 5.11 25.60
CA LEU A 52 -5.56 3.86 26.29
C LEU A 52 -7.08 3.65 26.27
N VAL A 53 -7.88 4.68 26.60
CA VAL A 53 -9.34 4.62 26.55
C VAL A 53 -9.84 4.31 25.13
N CYS A 54 -9.31 4.98 24.11
CA CYS A 54 -9.66 4.71 22.71
C CYS A 54 -9.32 3.27 22.29
N THR A 55 -8.20 2.72 22.77
CA THR A 55 -7.81 1.34 22.47
C THR A 55 -8.78 0.33 23.08
N ILE A 56 -9.20 0.55 24.33
CA ILE A 56 -10.19 -0.31 25.01
C ILE A 56 -11.53 -0.27 24.26
N ILE A 57 -11.99 0.93 23.90
CA ILE A 57 -13.23 1.12 23.12
C ILE A 57 -13.12 0.41 21.76
N TYR A 58 -11.99 0.52 21.08
CA TYR A 58 -11.75 -0.14 19.80
C TYR A 58 -11.83 -1.67 19.92
N ILE A 59 -11.19 -2.27 20.93
CA ILE A 59 -11.27 -3.72 21.18
C ILE A 59 -12.73 -4.15 21.45
N PHE A 60 -13.48 -3.37 22.22
CA PHE A 60 -14.89 -3.65 22.47
C PHE A 60 -15.73 -3.65 21.18
N PHE A 61 -15.52 -2.68 20.30
CA PHE A 61 -16.20 -2.63 19.00
C PHE A 61 -15.87 -3.84 18.11
N ILE A 62 -14.61 -4.31 18.11
CA ILE A 62 -14.22 -5.50 17.34
C ILE A 62 -14.95 -6.73 17.85
N ILE A 63 -15.00 -6.94 19.17
CA ILE A 63 -15.70 -8.08 19.78
C ILE A 63 -17.19 -8.03 19.44
N TYR A 64 -17.81 -6.85 19.55
CA TYR A 64 -19.20 -6.65 19.18
C TYR A 64 -19.47 -7.00 17.71
N PHE A 65 -18.64 -6.50 16.77
CA PHE A 65 -18.78 -6.82 15.35
C PHE A 65 -18.51 -8.28 15.05
N MET A 66 -17.58 -8.92 15.75
CA MET A 66 -17.32 -10.35 15.61
C MET A 66 -18.53 -11.20 15.98
N ILE A 67 -19.21 -10.89 17.08
CA ILE A 67 -20.42 -11.62 17.51
C ILE A 67 -21.53 -11.51 16.46
N ILE A 68 -21.73 -10.31 15.88
CA ILE A 68 -22.72 -10.09 14.84
C ILE A 68 -22.38 -10.91 13.59
N GLU A 69 -21.14 -10.85 13.13
CA GLU A 69 -20.73 -11.56 11.91
C GLU A 69 -20.77 -13.08 12.07
N ILE A 70 -20.42 -13.60 13.25
CA ILE A 70 -20.55 -15.03 13.53
C ILE A 70 -22.01 -15.47 13.43
N ARG A 71 -22.95 -14.71 14.00
CA ARG A 71 -24.40 -15.00 13.87
C ARG A 71 -24.84 -14.97 12.40
N LEU A 72 -24.43 -13.94 11.66
CA LEU A 72 -24.74 -13.78 10.24
C LEU A 72 -24.20 -14.95 9.41
N LEU A 73 -22.99 -15.42 9.72
CA LEU A 73 -22.35 -16.56 9.07
C LEU A 73 -23.12 -17.86 9.32
N PHE A 74 -23.62 -18.08 10.54
CA PHE A 74 -24.43 -19.27 10.85
C PHE A 74 -25.76 -19.30 10.09
N GLU A 75 -26.40 -18.14 9.90
CA GLU A 75 -27.66 -18.03 9.16
C GLU A 75 -27.47 -18.21 7.64
N LEU A 76 -26.46 -17.54 7.05
CA LEU A 76 -26.27 -17.47 5.59
C LEU A 76 -25.33 -18.56 5.04
N ARG A 77 -24.52 -19.20 5.88
CA ARG A 77 -23.55 -20.27 5.53
C ARG A 77 -22.70 -19.94 4.30
N LEU A 78 -22.91 -20.64 3.18
CA LEU A 78 -22.15 -20.43 1.95
C LEU A 78 -22.57 -19.18 1.17
N LYS A 79 -23.82 -18.73 1.33
CA LYS A 79 -24.30 -17.48 0.68
C LYS A 79 -23.58 -16.25 1.23
N TYR A 80 -23.05 -16.34 2.44
CA TYR A 80 -22.28 -15.29 3.10
C TYR A 80 -21.06 -14.87 2.28
N PHE A 81 -20.28 -15.82 1.74
CA PHE A 81 -19.09 -15.52 0.94
C PHE A 81 -19.39 -14.93 -0.44
N HIS A 82 -20.64 -15.03 -0.91
CA HIS A 82 -21.05 -14.43 -2.17
C HIS A 82 -21.50 -12.97 -2.01
N GLN A 83 -21.76 -12.53 -0.78
CA GLN A 83 -22.20 -11.17 -0.49
C GLN A 83 -21.00 -10.23 -0.31
N PHE A 84 -20.83 -9.29 -1.24
CA PHE A 84 -19.74 -8.31 -1.24
C PHE A 84 -19.58 -7.56 0.10
N TRP A 85 -20.68 -7.14 0.72
CA TRP A 85 -20.65 -6.41 2.00
C TRP A 85 -20.16 -7.26 3.18
N SER A 86 -20.49 -8.55 3.17
CA SER A 86 -20.03 -9.49 4.19
C SER A 86 -18.52 -9.74 4.06
N LEU A 87 -17.99 -9.81 2.83
CA LEU A 87 -16.55 -9.90 2.59
C LEU A 87 -15.78 -8.69 3.11
N ILE A 88 -16.30 -7.47 2.91
CA ILE A 88 -15.69 -6.25 3.46
C ILE A 88 -15.65 -6.32 4.99
N GLN A 89 -16.73 -6.76 5.61
CA GLN A 89 -16.80 -6.85 7.07
C GLN A 89 -15.85 -7.92 7.64
N LEU A 90 -15.70 -9.07 6.96
CA LEU A 90 -14.65 -10.03 7.27
C LEU A 90 -13.25 -9.41 7.16
N GLY A 91 -13.02 -8.61 6.11
CA GLY A 91 -11.76 -7.89 5.92
C GLY A 91 -11.43 -6.97 7.09
N ILE A 92 -12.40 -6.18 7.57
CA ILE A 92 -12.24 -5.31 8.75
C ILE A 92 -11.88 -6.14 9.99
N ILE A 93 -12.63 -7.22 10.27
CA ILE A 93 -12.38 -8.07 11.45
C ILE A 93 -11.01 -8.74 11.33
N GLY A 94 -10.67 -9.32 10.18
CA GLY A 94 -9.39 -9.98 9.94
C GLY A 94 -8.20 -9.02 10.11
N CYS A 95 -8.25 -7.84 9.48
CA CYS A 95 -7.20 -6.82 9.63
C CYS A 95 -7.11 -6.32 11.08
N SER A 96 -8.24 -6.16 11.78
CA SER A 96 -8.26 -5.68 13.16
C SER A 96 -7.66 -6.71 14.15
N LEU A 97 -7.98 -7.99 14.00
CA LEU A 97 -7.39 -9.07 14.81
C LEU A 97 -5.91 -9.23 14.51
N GLY A 98 -5.52 -9.18 13.23
CA GLY A 98 -4.12 -9.16 12.83
C GLY A 98 -3.38 -7.99 13.47
N SER A 99 -3.97 -6.79 13.45
CA SER A 99 -3.38 -5.60 14.07
C SER A 99 -3.17 -5.78 15.58
N ILE A 100 -4.13 -6.38 16.29
CA ILE A 100 -3.99 -6.67 17.73
C ILE A 100 -2.84 -7.66 17.98
N GLY A 101 -2.75 -8.72 17.17
CA GLY A 101 -1.66 -9.71 17.28
C GLY A 101 -0.29 -9.09 17.06
N VAL A 102 -0.14 -8.28 16.00
CA VAL A 102 1.11 -7.57 15.69
C VAL A 102 1.42 -6.51 16.75
N TYR A 103 0.40 -5.86 17.32
CA TYR A 103 0.59 -4.91 18.41
C TYR A 103 1.16 -5.58 19.67
N PHE A 104 0.69 -6.78 20.01
CA PHE A 104 1.24 -7.54 21.12
C PHE A 104 2.70 -7.93 20.86
N TRP A 105 3.03 -8.34 19.62
CA TRP A 105 4.42 -8.60 19.22
C TRP A 105 5.29 -7.34 19.34
N ARG A 106 4.81 -6.19 18.86
CA ARG A 106 5.49 -4.89 19.00
C ARG A 106 5.75 -4.54 20.46
N PHE A 107 4.80 -4.82 21.35
CA PHE A 107 4.95 -4.59 22.79
C PHE A 107 6.06 -5.46 23.40
N GLN A 108 6.14 -6.73 23.02
CA GLN A 108 7.22 -7.62 23.47
C GLN A 108 8.60 -7.14 22.98
N GLU A 109 8.72 -6.77 21.70
CA GLU A 109 9.99 -6.26 21.16
C GLU A 109 10.41 -4.94 21.82
N THR A 110 9.47 -4.05 22.06
CA THR A 110 9.71 -2.80 22.81
C THR A 110 10.28 -3.08 24.19
N ASN A 111 9.68 -3.99 24.95
CA ASN A 111 10.16 -4.32 26.30
C ASN A 111 11.56 -4.92 26.28
N ARG A 112 11.85 -5.78 25.29
CA ARG A 112 13.19 -6.35 25.09
C ARG A 112 14.23 -5.26 24.81
N ILE A 113 13.90 -4.31 23.94
CA ILE A 113 14.79 -3.18 23.59
C ILE A 113 15.03 -2.27 24.80
N SER A 114 13.99 -1.94 25.56
CA SER A 114 14.12 -1.11 26.77
C SER A 114 15.04 -1.76 27.81
N GLN A 115 14.90 -3.07 28.05
CA GLN A 115 15.77 -3.81 28.97
C GLN A 115 17.23 -3.84 28.51
N LEU A 116 17.47 -4.02 27.21
CA LEU A 116 18.81 -3.97 26.63
C LEU A 116 19.43 -2.57 26.75
N PHE A 117 18.63 -1.52 26.59
CA PHE A 117 19.08 -0.14 26.75
C PHE A 117 19.49 0.15 28.20
N GLU A 118 18.71 -0.30 29.18
CA GLU A 118 19.03 -0.18 30.60
C GLU A 118 20.29 -0.94 31.00
N GLN A 119 20.46 -2.17 30.52
CA GLN A 119 21.63 -3.01 30.85
C GLN A 119 22.94 -2.47 30.27
N THR A 120 22.85 -1.75 29.15
CA THR A 120 24.02 -1.38 28.35
C THR A 120 24.39 0.10 28.47
N ASN A 121 23.59 0.88 29.21
CA ASN A 121 23.74 2.33 29.36
C ASN A 121 23.89 3.08 28.00
N GLY A 122 23.35 2.51 26.92
CA GLY A 122 23.36 3.10 25.58
C GLY A 122 24.69 3.04 24.81
N TYR A 123 25.72 2.32 25.28
CA TYR A 123 27.03 2.29 24.62
C TYR A 123 27.15 1.28 23.45
N ILE A 124 26.19 0.36 23.30
CA ILE A 124 26.19 -0.64 22.22
C ILE A 124 25.05 -0.34 21.26
N TYR A 125 25.33 -0.51 19.97
CA TYR A 125 24.32 -0.41 18.92
C TYR A 125 23.26 -1.51 19.08
N ILE A 126 22.00 -1.09 19.20
CA ILE A 126 20.84 -1.99 19.25
C ILE A 126 20.26 -2.09 17.85
N ASN A 127 20.13 -3.32 17.34
CA ASN A 127 19.47 -3.56 16.06
C ASN A 127 17.95 -3.38 16.19
N LEU A 128 17.43 -2.35 15.53
CA LEU A 128 16.01 -1.98 15.55
C LEU A 128 15.23 -2.47 14.32
N GLN A 129 15.90 -3.10 13.36
CA GLN A 129 15.30 -3.44 12.07
C GLN A 129 14.10 -4.39 12.21
N LEU A 130 14.08 -5.25 13.24
CA LEU A 130 12.91 -6.07 13.55
C LEU A 130 11.73 -5.22 14.05
N ALA A 131 11.98 -4.24 14.92
CA ALA A 131 10.93 -3.36 15.45
C ALA A 131 10.34 -2.45 14.35
N VAL A 132 11.20 -1.97 13.45
CA VAL A 132 10.88 -1.27 12.20
C VAL A 132 9.90 -2.10 11.36
N TYR A 133 10.28 -3.35 11.04
CA TYR A 133 9.43 -4.26 10.25
C TYR A 133 8.08 -4.57 10.91
N VAL A 134 8.04 -4.80 12.22
CA VAL A 134 6.79 -5.03 12.96
C VAL A 134 5.90 -3.78 12.92
N ASN A 135 6.47 -2.58 13.01
CA ASN A 135 5.74 -1.32 12.92
C ASN A 135 5.16 -1.09 11.52
N ASP A 136 5.91 -1.42 10.47
CA ASP A 136 5.43 -1.37 9.09
C ASP A 136 4.24 -2.29 8.86
N ILE A 137 4.33 -3.56 9.30
CA ILE A 137 3.21 -4.50 9.20
C ILE A 137 1.98 -3.96 9.93
N LEU A 138 2.16 -3.41 11.13
CA LEU A 138 1.06 -2.81 11.89
C LEU A 138 0.43 -1.65 11.12
N THR A 139 1.25 -0.78 10.53
CA THR A 139 0.80 0.37 9.74
C THR A 139 0.03 -0.07 8.50
N PHE A 140 0.51 -1.08 7.78
CA PHE A 140 -0.20 -1.66 6.64
C PHE A 140 -1.55 -2.27 7.05
N LEU A 141 -1.60 -3.06 8.13
CA LEU A 141 -2.84 -3.67 8.62
C LEU A 141 -3.87 -2.62 9.04
N LEU A 142 -3.44 -1.57 9.75
CA LEU A 142 -4.30 -0.44 10.10
C LEU A 142 -4.77 0.33 8.85
N GLY A 143 -3.89 0.53 7.87
CA GLY A 143 -4.23 1.13 6.58
C GLY A 143 -5.31 0.35 5.83
N TYR A 144 -5.17 -0.97 5.74
CA TYR A 144 -6.20 -1.84 5.16
C TYR A 144 -7.51 -1.80 5.97
N CYS A 145 -7.44 -1.76 7.29
CA CYS A 145 -8.61 -1.62 8.16
C CYS A 145 -9.36 -0.30 7.89
N CYS A 146 -8.64 0.82 7.78
CA CYS A 146 -9.20 2.12 7.43
C CYS A 146 -9.80 2.12 6.02
N PHE A 147 -9.12 1.48 5.05
CA PHE A 147 -9.61 1.36 3.68
C PHE A 147 -10.95 0.61 3.62
N PHE A 148 -11.05 -0.57 4.23
CA PHE A 148 -12.31 -1.33 4.26
C PHE A 148 -13.40 -0.60 5.05
N SER A 149 -13.04 0.08 6.14
CA SER A 149 -13.96 0.91 6.91
C SER A 149 -14.53 2.06 6.08
N MET A 150 -13.70 2.68 5.23
CA MET A 150 -14.13 3.73 4.31
C MET A 150 -15.11 3.18 3.24
N ILE A 151 -14.86 1.99 2.70
CA ILE A 151 -15.81 1.34 1.78
C ILE A 151 -17.13 1.05 2.49
N LYS A 152 -17.08 0.57 3.74
CA LYS A 152 -18.29 0.36 4.54
C LYS A 152 -19.03 1.67 4.81
N PHE A 153 -18.31 2.77 5.00
CA PHE A 153 -18.89 4.10 5.15
C PHE A 153 -19.72 4.52 3.92
N VAL A 154 -19.26 4.17 2.70
CA VAL A 154 -20.02 4.38 1.46
C VAL A 154 -21.38 3.67 1.47
N GLN A 155 -21.49 2.51 2.16
CA GLN A 155 -22.77 1.81 2.29
C GLN A 155 -23.83 2.65 3.00
N PHE A 156 -23.44 3.40 4.05
CA PHE A 156 -24.38 4.21 4.82
C PHE A 156 -24.96 5.37 3.99
N PHE A 157 -24.21 5.91 3.02
CA PHE A 157 -24.71 6.94 2.11
C PHE A 157 -25.80 6.45 1.14
N ARG A 158 -25.95 5.13 0.94
CA ARG A 158 -27.01 4.57 0.10
C ARG A 158 -28.42 4.81 0.66
N PHE A 159 -28.54 5.28 1.90
CA PHE A 159 -29.81 5.73 2.46
C PHE A 159 -30.42 6.91 1.66
N ASN A 160 -29.59 7.71 0.98
CA ASN A 160 -30.07 8.73 0.07
C ASN A 160 -30.49 8.09 -1.27
N GLN A 161 -31.76 8.26 -1.64
CA GLN A 161 -32.34 7.72 -2.88
C GLN A 161 -31.53 8.09 -4.13
N ARG A 162 -30.95 9.31 -4.18
CA ARG A 162 -30.10 9.75 -5.30
C ARG A 162 -28.84 8.91 -5.40
N VAL A 163 -28.18 8.64 -4.27
CA VAL A 163 -26.93 7.84 -4.21
C VAL A 163 -27.20 6.37 -4.52
N SER A 164 -28.34 5.82 -4.06
CA SER A 164 -28.71 4.44 -4.41
C SER A 164 -28.94 4.25 -5.91
N LEU A 165 -29.56 5.23 -6.58
CA LEU A 165 -29.78 5.19 -8.02
C LEU A 165 -28.45 5.20 -8.81
N PHE A 166 -27.46 5.98 -8.38
CA PHE A 166 -26.10 5.91 -8.94
C PHE A 166 -25.46 4.53 -8.74
N ALA A 167 -25.61 3.91 -7.57
CA ALA A 167 -25.07 2.58 -7.31
C ALA A 167 -25.74 1.49 -8.17
N GLU A 168 -27.05 1.60 -8.41
CA GLU A 168 -27.80 0.65 -9.24
C GLU A 168 -27.46 0.78 -10.72
N THR A 169 -27.35 2.01 -11.24
CA THR A 169 -26.91 2.24 -12.62
C THR A 169 -25.48 1.73 -12.83
N LEU A 170 -24.57 1.95 -11.89
CA LEU A 170 -23.21 1.40 -11.93
C LEU A 170 -23.22 -0.14 -11.91
N LYS A 171 -24.08 -0.75 -11.08
CA LYS A 171 -24.23 -2.21 -11.02
C LYS A 171 -24.79 -2.78 -12.32
N TYR A 172 -25.72 -2.08 -12.97
CA TYR A 172 -26.29 -2.48 -14.25
C TYR A 172 -25.23 -2.46 -15.37
N CYS A 173 -24.45 -1.37 -15.47
CA CYS A 173 -23.40 -1.24 -16.47
C CYS A 173 -22.12 -2.04 -16.12
N ALA A 174 -21.99 -2.56 -14.89
CA ALA A 174 -20.78 -3.26 -14.44
C ALA A 174 -20.37 -4.42 -15.36
N LYS A 175 -21.34 -5.18 -15.90
CA LYS A 175 -21.04 -6.30 -16.80
C LYS A 175 -20.37 -5.82 -18.10
N GLU A 176 -20.88 -4.75 -18.68
CA GLU A 176 -20.32 -4.15 -19.89
C GLU A 176 -18.96 -3.51 -19.61
N LEU A 177 -18.84 -2.82 -18.47
CA LEU A 177 -17.61 -2.17 -18.03
C LEU A 177 -16.49 -3.18 -17.75
N ILE A 178 -16.80 -4.36 -17.21
CA ILE A 178 -15.85 -5.47 -17.05
C ILE A 178 -15.40 -6.00 -18.41
N SER A 179 -16.32 -6.18 -19.36
CA SER A 179 -15.97 -6.63 -20.72
C SER A 179 -15.06 -5.63 -21.43
N PHE A 180 -15.36 -4.34 -21.30
CA PHE A 180 -14.55 -3.26 -21.84
C PHE A 180 -13.17 -3.17 -21.16
N SER A 181 -13.14 -3.27 -19.83
CA SER A 181 -11.90 -3.31 -19.04
C SER A 181 -10.99 -4.46 -19.46
N LEU A 182 -11.54 -5.63 -19.80
CA LEU A 182 -10.77 -6.75 -20.31
C LEU A 182 -10.14 -6.44 -21.67
N MET A 183 -10.90 -5.83 -22.60
CA MET A 183 -10.37 -5.38 -23.89
C MET A 183 -9.24 -4.35 -23.70
N PHE A 184 -9.47 -3.34 -22.85
CA PHE A 184 -8.47 -2.35 -22.48
C PHE A 184 -7.21 -3.00 -21.89
N ALA A 185 -7.36 -3.96 -20.97
CA ALA A 185 -6.23 -4.63 -20.34
C ALA A 185 -5.37 -5.39 -21.36
N ILE A 186 -5.97 -6.03 -22.37
CA ILE A 186 -5.22 -6.71 -23.44
C ILE A 186 -4.39 -5.70 -24.24
N VAL A 187 -5.02 -4.60 -24.68
CA VAL A 187 -4.33 -3.54 -25.43
C VAL A 187 -3.23 -2.91 -24.59
N PHE A 188 -3.52 -2.57 -23.33
CA PHE A 188 -2.57 -1.99 -22.39
C PHE A 188 -1.38 -2.91 -22.15
N MET A 189 -1.61 -4.21 -21.95
CA MET A 189 -0.53 -5.20 -21.79
C MET A 189 0.32 -5.37 -23.05
N ALA A 190 -0.30 -5.29 -24.25
CA ALA A 190 0.44 -5.28 -25.51
C ALA A 190 1.39 -4.07 -25.58
N TYR A 191 0.93 -2.86 -25.24
CA TYR A 191 1.80 -1.68 -25.18
C TYR A 191 2.85 -1.78 -24.09
N LEU A 192 2.50 -2.28 -22.92
CA LEU A 192 3.45 -2.49 -21.83
C LEU A 192 4.59 -3.42 -22.25
N SER A 193 4.29 -4.53 -22.92
CA SER A 193 5.34 -5.42 -23.44
C SER A 193 6.16 -4.76 -24.56
N LEU A 194 5.54 -4.00 -25.46
CA LEU A 194 6.22 -3.29 -26.54
C LEU A 194 7.17 -2.22 -25.98
N PHE A 195 6.70 -1.36 -25.09
CA PHE A 195 7.50 -0.29 -24.48
C PHE A 195 8.64 -0.86 -23.64
N TYR A 196 8.38 -1.92 -22.88
CA TYR A 196 9.43 -2.59 -22.13
C TYR A 196 10.52 -3.11 -23.07
N LEU A 197 10.16 -3.85 -24.13
CA LEU A 197 11.16 -4.41 -25.05
C LEU A 197 11.95 -3.34 -25.82
N LEU A 198 11.31 -2.25 -26.23
CA LEU A 198 11.98 -1.18 -26.99
C LEU A 198 12.87 -0.31 -26.11
N PHE A 199 12.44 0.02 -24.89
CA PHE A 199 13.05 1.08 -24.08
C PHE A 199 13.70 0.61 -22.78
N VAL A 200 13.68 -0.68 -22.43
CA VAL A 200 14.35 -1.20 -21.21
C VAL A 200 15.83 -0.83 -21.12
N SER A 201 16.54 -0.79 -22.25
CA SER A 201 17.97 -0.45 -22.28
C SER A 201 18.25 1.05 -22.30
N LYS A 202 17.23 1.88 -22.55
CA LYS A 202 17.38 3.32 -22.84
C LYS A 202 16.77 4.22 -21.77
N LEU A 203 15.69 3.78 -21.12
CA LEU A 203 14.94 4.57 -20.15
C LEU A 203 14.91 3.88 -18.79
N SER A 204 15.25 4.62 -17.73
CA SER A 204 15.13 4.14 -16.35
C SER A 204 13.67 3.86 -15.98
N SER A 205 12.72 4.61 -16.54
CA SER A 205 11.27 4.39 -16.39
C SER A 205 10.82 3.04 -16.93
N CYS A 206 11.57 2.45 -17.88
CA CYS A 206 11.29 1.13 -18.44
C CYS A 206 12.14 0.01 -17.82
N SER A 207 12.83 0.27 -16.71
CA SER A 207 13.74 -0.70 -16.06
C SER A 207 13.05 -1.98 -15.59
N SER A 208 11.80 -1.90 -15.16
CA SER A 208 10.98 -3.04 -14.76
C SER A 208 9.62 -2.95 -15.41
N LEU A 209 8.93 -4.10 -15.49
CA LEU A 209 7.59 -4.16 -16.05
C LEU A 209 6.59 -3.30 -15.25
N LEU A 210 6.76 -3.22 -13.93
CA LEU A 210 5.92 -2.40 -13.04
C LEU A 210 6.20 -0.90 -13.24
N ASN A 211 7.47 -0.51 -13.34
CA ASN A 211 7.85 0.88 -13.64
C ASN A 211 7.34 1.30 -15.03
N THR A 212 7.40 0.38 -16.01
CA THR A 212 6.85 0.63 -17.35
C THR A 212 5.34 0.80 -17.31
N ALA A 213 4.63 -0.02 -16.51
CA ALA A 213 3.19 0.15 -16.31
C ALA A 213 2.86 1.53 -15.70
N GLN A 214 3.63 1.95 -14.69
CA GLN A 214 3.48 3.27 -14.07
C GLN A 214 3.71 4.39 -15.11
N MET A 215 4.78 4.29 -15.90
CA MET A 215 5.09 5.23 -16.97
C MET A 215 3.93 5.33 -17.99
N LEU A 216 3.34 4.20 -18.39
CA LEU A 216 2.18 4.20 -19.29
C LEU A 216 0.95 4.86 -18.64
N PHE A 217 0.69 4.64 -17.35
CA PHE A 217 -0.37 5.37 -16.65
C PHE A 217 -0.08 6.88 -16.57
N GLU A 218 1.16 7.28 -16.32
CA GLU A 218 1.57 8.70 -16.35
C GLU A 218 1.38 9.31 -17.76
N MET A 219 1.61 8.53 -18.82
CA MET A 219 1.30 8.94 -20.19
C MET A 219 -0.22 9.10 -20.42
N THR A 220 -1.06 8.18 -19.92
CA THR A 220 -2.52 8.32 -20.04
C THR A 220 -3.05 9.56 -19.32
N LEU A 221 -2.41 9.96 -18.22
CA LEU A 221 -2.71 11.19 -17.48
C LEU A 221 -2.09 12.45 -18.10
N MET A 222 -1.37 12.32 -19.23
CA MET A 222 -0.61 13.39 -19.90
C MET A 222 0.40 14.11 -18.99
N LYS A 223 0.93 13.42 -17.97
CA LYS A 223 1.94 13.97 -17.05
C LYS A 223 3.38 13.62 -17.43
N PHE A 224 3.56 12.78 -18.43
CA PHE A 224 4.86 12.25 -18.81
C PHE A 224 5.67 13.21 -19.71
N ASP A 225 6.96 13.36 -19.42
CA ASP A 225 7.90 14.16 -20.21
C ASP A 225 8.25 13.48 -21.54
N ALA A 226 7.57 13.88 -22.62
CA ALA A 226 7.77 13.33 -23.96
C ALA A 226 9.21 13.45 -24.49
N SER A 227 10.00 14.39 -23.96
CA SER A 227 11.42 14.58 -24.31
C SER A 227 12.26 13.33 -24.05
N GLN A 228 11.94 12.55 -23.02
CA GLN A 228 12.68 11.34 -22.67
C GLN A 228 12.50 10.24 -23.74
N ILE A 229 11.27 10.07 -24.25
CA ILE A 229 10.97 9.09 -25.30
C ILE A 229 11.55 9.54 -26.65
N MET A 230 11.45 10.83 -26.97
CA MET A 230 12.04 11.38 -28.19
C MET A 230 13.57 11.25 -28.22
N GLY A 231 14.22 11.37 -27.06
CA GLY A 231 15.67 11.18 -26.93
C GLY A 231 16.14 9.72 -27.03
N ALA A 232 15.26 8.75 -26.75
CA ALA A 232 15.59 7.33 -26.80
C ALA A 232 15.68 6.80 -28.24
N ASP A 233 14.74 7.21 -29.10
CA ASP A 233 14.76 6.93 -30.54
C ASP A 233 14.03 8.03 -31.31
N ALA A 234 14.71 8.62 -32.29
CA ALA A 234 14.17 9.73 -33.08
C ALA A 234 12.92 9.34 -33.91
N PHE A 235 12.77 8.06 -34.26
CA PHE A 235 11.64 7.58 -35.06
C PHE A 235 10.65 6.71 -34.27
N LEU A 236 11.13 5.60 -33.67
CA LEU A 236 10.25 4.67 -32.95
C LEU A 236 9.62 5.30 -31.69
N GLY A 237 10.34 6.17 -30.98
CA GLY A 237 9.83 6.84 -29.78
C GLY A 237 8.54 7.64 -30.04
N PRO A 238 8.60 8.69 -30.89
CA PRO A 238 7.43 9.48 -31.25
C PRO A 238 6.31 8.64 -31.87
N PHE A 239 6.64 7.66 -32.70
CA PHE A 239 5.66 6.80 -33.35
C PHE A 239 4.88 5.95 -32.33
N CYS A 240 5.58 5.24 -31.44
CA CYS A 240 4.93 4.43 -30.41
C CYS A 240 4.15 5.28 -29.41
N PHE A 241 4.66 6.46 -29.04
CA PHE A 241 3.98 7.39 -28.15
C PHE A 241 2.68 7.94 -28.73
N THR A 242 2.72 8.44 -29.97
CA THR A 242 1.53 8.97 -30.66
C THR A 242 0.47 7.89 -30.87
N LEU A 243 0.89 6.70 -31.27
CA LEU A 243 0.00 5.56 -31.48
C LEU A 243 -0.63 5.08 -30.16
N PHE A 244 0.15 5.05 -29.06
CA PHE A 244 -0.38 4.77 -27.72
C PHE A 244 -1.42 5.79 -27.29
N ILE A 245 -1.14 7.10 -27.41
CA ILE A 245 -2.11 8.14 -27.06
C ILE A 245 -3.37 8.01 -27.92
N PHE A 246 -3.22 7.80 -29.22
CA PHE A 246 -4.36 7.65 -30.12
C PHE A 246 -5.27 6.49 -29.71
N LEU A 247 -4.71 5.28 -29.51
CA LEU A 247 -5.53 4.13 -29.15
C LEU A 247 -6.02 4.17 -27.71
N VAL A 248 -5.16 4.46 -26.74
CA VAL A 248 -5.49 4.32 -25.32
C VAL A 248 -6.29 5.50 -24.80
N VAL A 249 -5.99 6.73 -25.24
CA VAL A 249 -6.66 7.94 -24.75
C VAL A 249 -7.87 8.33 -25.61
N PHE A 250 -7.80 8.21 -26.94
CA PHE A 250 -8.93 8.62 -27.79
C PHE A 250 -9.90 7.50 -28.14
N VAL A 251 -9.46 6.23 -28.18
CA VAL A 251 -10.35 5.11 -28.50
C VAL A 251 -10.84 4.40 -27.23
N CYS A 252 -9.97 4.20 -26.24
CA CYS A 252 -10.32 3.44 -25.04
C CYS A 252 -10.77 4.26 -23.81
N LEU A 253 -10.64 5.59 -23.82
CA LEU A 253 -11.02 6.46 -22.70
C LEU A 253 -12.11 7.43 -23.14
#